data_AF-A0AAQ3J5D4-F1
#
_entry.id   AF-A0AAQ3J5D4-F1
#
_cell.length_a   1.000
_cell.length_b   1.000
_cell.length_c   1.000
_cell.angle_alpha   90.00
_cell.angle_beta   90.00
_cell.angle_gamma   90.00
#
_symmetry.space_group_name_H-M   'P 1'
#
loop_
_entity.id
_entity.type
_entity.pdbx_description
1 polymer ?
#
loop_
_entity_poly.entity_id
_entity_poly.type
_entity_poly.pdbx_seq_one_letter_code
_entity_poly.pdbx_strand_id
1 'polypeptide(L)'
;MPQYKYLLDDDWLLNPYSGGRAWFTLLPPKAPEPVYIEKDEWPAPKPREDRVFAKSCTPDNWCRTDAGTAEEPASNFGKIMVAGAMLMPSASTAVATAIGADLALGRLAGGGILQQRLNWAIRGAGGPASVFVLGMLPSKMADGTLHTDEELRRMSRATTRVRFQFRRDAEGVLRVYGIHSGASGDDAVRTVNVKWNADKTAMEAKLNGITILWTPQRGPLGSMPPLVYPDHGEALGPILVHPIPDNTDSQIEGLPGEDVTAEDCILVFPADTGLKSLYVVYSRPARQTPGIVTGVGEDVAGIWLAGADSDVGVPIPTDVANSLRGREFKNFDSFRATFWKTVAESTSGGELIEQNVGRMRKGKAPRVRKADRVGGRKSYEIHHLEKISKGGGVYDLDNLRVNTPRNHIDIHRRE
;
A
#
# COMPACT_ATOMS: atom_id res chain seq x y z
N MET A 1 2.53 -3.34 88.29
CA MET A 1 1.22 -2.92 87.73
C MET A 1 1.02 -3.65 86.40
N PRO A 2 -0.22 -4.01 86.06
CA PRO A 2 -0.87 -5.34 86.21
C PRO A 2 -0.32 -6.41 85.23
N GLN A 3 0.03 -7.62 85.70
CA GLN A 3 -0.75 -8.87 85.88
C GLN A 3 -0.68 -9.86 84.70
N TYR A 4 0.10 -10.92 84.95
CA TYR A 4 0.14 -12.29 84.39
C TYR A 4 -1.26 -12.88 84.06
N LYS A 5 -1.48 -13.92 83.25
CA LYS A 5 -0.78 -15.22 83.09
C LYS A 5 -1.47 -16.00 81.95
N TYR A 6 -0.71 -16.84 81.22
CA TYR A 6 -1.24 -17.90 80.37
C TYR A 6 -1.96 -18.98 81.20
N LEU A 7 -2.88 -19.76 80.60
CA LEU A 7 -2.98 -21.23 80.72
C LEU A 7 -4.22 -21.80 80.03
N LEU A 8 -3.99 -22.81 79.19
CA LEU A 8 -4.92 -23.92 78.96
C LEU A 8 -5.10 -24.68 80.28
N ASP A 9 -6.32 -25.11 80.59
CA ASP A 9 -6.66 -26.47 81.03
C ASP A 9 -8.10 -26.51 81.60
N ASP A 10 -8.81 -27.55 81.16
CA ASP A 10 -9.89 -28.31 81.79
C ASP A 10 -10.74 -27.69 82.91
N ASP A 11 -12.07 -27.74 82.75
CA ASP A 11 -12.88 -28.47 83.73
C ASP A 11 -14.31 -28.74 83.22
N TRP A 12 -14.58 -30.03 83.02
CA TRP A 12 -15.91 -30.61 83.00
C TRP A 12 -16.50 -30.55 84.41
N LEU A 13 -17.55 -29.77 84.62
CA LEU A 13 -18.43 -29.94 85.78
C LEU A 13 -19.90 -29.97 85.36
N LEU A 14 -20.44 -31.17 85.55
CA LEU A 14 -21.86 -31.52 85.59
C LEU A 14 -22.56 -30.87 86.79
N ASN A 15 -23.89 -30.72 86.60
CA ASN A 15 -25.01 -30.88 87.55
C ASN A 15 -25.67 -29.59 88.10
N PRO A 16 -26.94 -29.59 88.58
CA PRO A 16 -28.06 -30.54 88.39
C PRO A 16 -29.39 -29.88 87.92
N TYR A 17 -30.36 -30.75 87.62
CA TYR A 17 -31.81 -30.53 87.48
C TYR A 17 -32.47 -29.47 88.39
N SER A 18 -33.34 -28.64 87.81
CA SER A 18 -34.61 -28.20 88.44
C SER A 18 -35.63 -27.83 87.35
N GLY A 19 -36.86 -28.30 87.50
CA GLY A 19 -37.85 -28.43 86.44
C GLY A 19 -38.61 -27.17 86.02
N GLY A 20 -39.35 -27.32 84.92
CA GLY A 20 -40.30 -26.34 84.42
C GLY A 20 -40.51 -26.48 82.91
N ARG A 21 -41.59 -27.17 82.51
CA ARG A 21 -42.03 -27.17 81.11
C ARG A 21 -42.43 -25.76 80.71
N ALA A 22 -41.67 -25.12 79.83
CA ALA A 22 -42.10 -23.97 79.05
C ALA A 22 -41.69 -24.21 77.60
N TRP A 23 -42.66 -24.35 76.72
CA TRP A 23 -42.44 -24.45 75.27
C TRP A 23 -42.04 -23.07 74.76
N PHE A 24 -40.75 -22.75 74.79
CA PHE A 24 -40.21 -21.61 74.06
C PHE A 24 -39.97 -22.04 72.62
N THR A 25 -40.73 -21.47 71.69
CA THR A 25 -40.39 -21.48 70.27
C THR A 25 -39.08 -20.71 70.10
N LEU A 26 -37.95 -21.45 69.99
CA LEU A 26 -36.69 -20.90 69.53
C LEU A 26 -36.87 -20.45 68.08
N LEU A 27 -37.07 -19.14 67.88
CA LEU A 27 -36.81 -18.53 66.58
C LEU A 27 -35.33 -18.82 66.23
N PRO A 28 -35.02 -19.42 65.07
CA PRO A 28 -33.64 -19.59 64.67
C PRO A 28 -32.95 -18.22 64.66
N PRO A 29 -31.68 -18.11 65.09
CA PRO A 29 -30.96 -16.85 65.04
C PRO A 29 -31.01 -16.31 63.61
N LYS A 30 -31.37 -15.03 63.47
CA LYS A 30 -31.40 -14.35 62.17
C LYS A 30 -30.04 -14.58 61.52
N ALA A 31 -30.02 -15.20 60.34
CA ALA A 31 -28.79 -15.46 59.61
C ALA A 31 -28.00 -14.14 59.51
N PRO A 32 -26.69 -14.12 59.79
CA PRO A 32 -25.89 -12.91 59.67
C PRO A 32 -26.05 -12.37 58.25
N GLU A 33 -26.37 -11.08 58.14
CA GLU A 33 -26.47 -10.43 56.84
C GLU A 33 -25.12 -10.60 56.12
N PRO A 34 -25.11 -11.06 54.86
CA PRO A 34 -23.86 -11.28 54.16
C PRO A 34 -23.09 -9.96 54.10
N VAL A 35 -21.93 -9.94 54.76
CA VAL A 35 -20.99 -8.81 54.65
C VAL A 35 -20.54 -8.77 53.21
N TYR A 36 -21.05 -7.79 52.46
CA TYR A 36 -20.60 -7.53 51.10
C TYR A 36 -19.22 -6.89 51.21
N ILE A 37 -18.18 -7.71 51.06
CA ILE A 37 -16.82 -7.22 50.86
C ILE A 37 -16.82 -6.63 49.45
N GLU A 38 -16.73 -5.31 49.33
CA GLU A 38 -16.43 -4.67 48.04
C GLU A 38 -15.19 -5.37 47.47
N LYS A 39 -15.36 -6.04 46.32
CA LYS A 39 -14.22 -6.59 45.61
C LYS A 39 -13.38 -5.40 45.19
N ASP A 40 -12.16 -5.30 45.72
CA ASP A 40 -11.11 -4.41 45.20
C ASP A 40 -10.90 -4.78 43.71
N GLU A 41 -11.64 -4.11 42.83
CA GLU A 41 -11.43 -4.22 41.39
C GLU A 41 -10.15 -3.45 41.06
N TRP A 42 -9.12 -4.19 40.67
CA TRP A 42 -7.87 -3.59 40.18
C TRP A 42 -8.18 -2.52 39.14
N PRO A 43 -7.57 -1.33 39.22
CA PRO A 43 -7.81 -0.28 38.25
C PRO A 43 -7.57 -0.84 36.84
N ALA A 44 -8.52 -0.59 35.94
CA ALA A 44 -8.39 -1.02 34.56
C ALA A 44 -7.04 -0.52 34.00
N PRO A 45 -6.25 -1.37 33.33
CA PRO A 45 -4.96 -0.98 32.81
C PRO A 45 -5.08 0.30 31.97
N LYS A 46 -4.26 1.31 32.28
CA LYS A 46 -4.23 2.54 31.47
C LYS A 46 -3.98 2.16 30.01
N PRO A 47 -4.75 2.68 29.04
CA PRO A 47 -4.51 2.44 27.63
C PRO A 47 -3.07 2.82 27.24
N ARG A 48 -2.41 1.95 26.48
CA ARG A 48 -1.07 2.23 25.92
C ARG A 48 -1.13 3.36 24.89
N GLU A 49 -0.16 4.26 24.97
CA GLU A 49 -0.04 5.42 24.07
C GLU A 49 0.89 5.12 22.87
N ASP A 50 1.70 4.06 22.93
CA ASP A 50 2.71 3.68 21.93
C ASP A 50 2.22 2.66 20.89
N ARG A 51 0.91 2.59 20.65
CA ARG A 51 0.32 1.58 19.75
C ARG A 51 0.73 1.80 18.29
N VAL A 52 0.77 0.70 17.53
CA VAL A 52 1.09 0.69 16.10
C VAL A 52 0.04 -0.09 15.30
N PHE A 53 -0.03 0.11 13.99
CA PHE A 53 -0.92 -0.62 13.10
C PHE A 53 -0.46 -2.08 12.94
N ALA A 54 0.83 -2.28 12.72
CA ALA A 54 1.45 -3.60 12.56
C ALA A 54 2.85 -3.63 13.16
N LYS A 55 3.22 -4.79 13.70
CA LYS A 55 4.57 -5.14 14.16
C LYS A 55 4.82 -6.63 13.94
N SER A 56 6.07 -7.04 14.09
CA SER A 56 6.42 -8.46 14.06
C SER A 56 5.76 -9.17 15.23
N CYS A 57 5.06 -10.26 14.94
CA CYS A 57 4.31 -11.07 15.91
C CYS A 57 5.10 -12.33 16.32
N THR A 58 6.42 -12.20 16.50
CA THR A 58 7.25 -13.24 17.12
C THR A 58 7.16 -13.18 18.64
N PRO A 59 7.39 -14.29 19.37
CA PRO A 59 7.34 -14.31 20.83
C PRO A 59 8.22 -13.24 21.51
N ASP A 60 9.40 -12.96 20.95
CA ASP A 60 10.36 -11.97 21.48
C ASP A 60 9.85 -10.53 21.44
N ASN A 61 8.85 -10.26 20.59
CA ASN A 61 8.22 -8.96 20.43
C ASN A 61 6.96 -8.78 21.30
N TRP A 62 6.62 -9.72 22.17
CA TRP A 62 5.46 -9.59 23.07
C TRP A 62 5.54 -8.29 23.90
N CYS A 63 4.45 -7.51 23.92
CA CYS A 63 4.36 -6.22 24.61
C CYS A 63 5.36 -5.13 24.16
N ARG A 64 6.11 -5.34 23.07
CA ARG A 64 7.05 -4.38 22.47
C ARG A 64 6.51 -3.79 21.18
N THR A 65 6.97 -2.61 20.82
CA THR A 65 6.60 -1.93 19.56
C THR A 65 7.83 -1.50 18.78
N ASP A 66 9.02 -2.00 19.13
CA ASP A 66 10.27 -1.67 18.48
C ASP A 66 10.29 -2.18 17.03
N ALA A 67 11.00 -1.45 16.16
CA ALA A 67 11.28 -1.92 14.80
C ALA A 67 12.25 -3.10 14.87
N GLY A 68 12.08 -4.09 14.00
CA GLY A 68 13.03 -5.20 13.90
C GLY A 68 14.37 -4.74 13.33
N THR A 69 15.43 -5.39 13.80
CA THR A 69 16.83 -5.08 13.47
C THR A 69 17.47 -6.15 12.58
N ALA A 70 16.74 -7.20 12.24
CA ALA A 70 17.20 -8.31 11.43
C ALA A 70 16.16 -8.63 10.34
N GLU A 71 16.61 -9.34 9.31
CA GLU A 71 15.71 -9.80 8.24
C GLU A 71 14.75 -10.85 8.76
N GLU A 72 13.46 -10.71 8.45
CA GLU A 72 12.43 -11.66 8.86
C GLU A 72 11.29 -11.81 7.84
N PRO A 73 10.56 -12.94 7.81
CA PRO A 73 9.50 -13.14 6.85
C PRO A 73 8.30 -12.23 7.13
N ALA A 74 7.72 -11.67 6.07
CA ALA A 74 6.59 -10.75 6.17
C ALA A 74 5.31 -11.39 6.76
N SER A 75 5.22 -12.73 6.77
CA SER A 75 4.17 -13.49 7.47
C SER A 75 4.15 -13.25 8.98
N ASN A 76 5.27 -12.80 9.58
CA ASN A 76 5.33 -12.43 10.99
C ASN A 76 4.48 -11.18 11.28
N PHE A 77 4.24 -10.33 10.29
CA PHE A 77 3.46 -9.10 10.45
C PHE A 77 1.98 -9.29 10.13
N GLY A 78 1.66 -10.21 9.22
CA GLY A 78 0.30 -10.35 8.73
C GLY A 78 0.16 -11.31 7.55
N LYS A 79 -1.10 -11.51 7.16
CA LYS A 79 -1.41 -12.16 5.87
C LYS A 79 -1.20 -11.13 4.78
N ILE A 80 -0.61 -11.55 3.66
CA ILE A 80 -0.29 -10.69 2.51
C ILE A 80 -0.99 -11.23 1.26
N MET A 81 -1.46 -10.31 0.41
CA MET A 81 -2.03 -10.61 -0.90
C MET A 81 -1.54 -9.60 -1.91
N VAL A 82 -1.16 -10.07 -3.09
CA VAL A 82 -0.85 -9.23 -4.25
C VAL A 82 -1.93 -9.45 -5.30
N ALA A 83 -2.48 -8.35 -5.81
CA ALA A 83 -3.50 -8.33 -6.84
C ALA A 83 -3.02 -7.48 -8.03
N GLY A 84 -3.38 -7.90 -9.24
CA GLY A 84 -3.12 -7.20 -10.49
C GLY A 84 -4.42 -6.77 -11.15
N ALA A 85 -4.41 -5.61 -11.79
CA ALA A 85 -5.54 -5.16 -12.59
C ALA A 85 -5.69 -6.02 -13.84
N MET A 86 -6.92 -6.41 -14.15
CA MET A 86 -7.26 -7.19 -15.33
C MET A 86 -8.56 -6.67 -15.95
N LEU A 87 -8.78 -6.99 -17.23
CA LEU A 87 -10.05 -6.68 -17.88
C LEU A 87 -11.20 -7.38 -17.13
N MET A 88 -12.34 -6.69 -17.03
CA MET A 88 -13.52 -7.25 -16.40
C MET A 88 -13.99 -8.48 -17.18
N PRO A 89 -14.29 -9.61 -16.53
CA PRO A 89 -14.96 -10.74 -17.17
C PRO A 89 -16.30 -10.28 -17.75
N SER A 90 -16.70 -10.83 -18.90
CA SER A 90 -17.96 -10.47 -19.57
C SER A 90 -19.19 -10.63 -18.67
N ALA A 91 -19.21 -11.65 -17.80
CA ALA A 91 -20.26 -11.88 -16.82
C ALA A 91 -20.37 -10.77 -15.75
N SER A 92 -19.33 -9.93 -15.62
CA SER A 92 -19.24 -8.86 -14.62
C SER A 92 -19.50 -7.47 -15.20
N THR A 93 -19.68 -7.33 -16.52
CA THR A 93 -19.77 -6.03 -17.19
C THR A 93 -20.91 -5.17 -16.66
N ALA A 94 -22.10 -5.74 -16.44
CA ALA A 94 -23.24 -4.99 -15.90
C ALA A 94 -22.96 -4.42 -14.50
N VAL A 95 -22.35 -5.23 -13.62
CA VAL A 95 -21.95 -4.80 -12.27
C VAL A 95 -20.85 -3.76 -12.37
N ALA A 96 -19.85 -3.95 -13.24
CA ALA A 96 -18.74 -3.03 -13.46
C ALA A 96 -19.24 -1.64 -13.87
N THR A 97 -20.11 -1.58 -14.87
CA THR A 97 -20.71 -0.34 -15.36
C THR A 97 -21.49 0.36 -14.26
N ALA A 98 -22.31 -0.39 -13.51
CA ALA A 98 -23.14 0.17 -12.45
C ALA A 98 -22.32 0.78 -11.28
N ILE A 99 -21.15 0.20 -10.96
CA ILE A 99 -20.26 0.74 -9.92
C ILE A 99 -19.18 1.68 -10.47
N GLY A 100 -19.15 1.89 -11.79
CA GLY A 100 -18.13 2.68 -12.48
C GLY A 100 -16.71 2.08 -12.38
N ALA A 101 -16.59 0.77 -12.32
CA ALA A 101 -15.29 0.09 -12.32
C ALA A 101 -14.75 -0.04 -13.74
N ASP A 102 -13.47 0.32 -13.92
CA ASP A 102 -12.77 0.18 -15.20
C ASP A 102 -12.16 -1.21 -15.34
N LEU A 103 -11.63 -1.76 -14.24
CA LEU A 103 -10.88 -3.02 -14.21
C LEU A 103 -11.18 -3.83 -12.95
N ALA A 104 -11.03 -5.14 -13.06
CA ALA A 104 -11.06 -6.06 -11.93
C ALA A 104 -9.67 -6.12 -11.28
N LEU A 105 -9.62 -6.33 -9.96
CA LEU A 105 -8.38 -6.67 -9.27
C LEU A 105 -8.37 -8.17 -9.01
N GLY A 106 -7.66 -8.90 -9.87
CA GLY A 106 -7.48 -10.34 -9.75
C GLY A 106 -6.34 -10.66 -8.78
N ARG A 107 -6.55 -11.64 -7.89
CA ARG A 107 -5.47 -12.11 -7.01
C ARG A 107 -4.39 -12.79 -7.84
N LEU A 108 -3.17 -12.24 -7.78
CA LEU A 108 -1.97 -12.83 -8.37
C LEU A 108 -1.38 -13.87 -7.42
N ALA A 109 -1.21 -13.51 -6.14
CA ALA A 109 -0.53 -14.37 -5.19
C ALA A 109 -0.79 -13.98 -3.73
N GLY A 110 -0.38 -14.83 -2.78
CA GLY A 110 -0.72 -14.70 -1.36
C GLY A 110 -2.15 -15.14 -1.03
N GLY A 111 -2.51 -15.17 0.26
CA GLY A 111 -3.77 -15.79 0.72
C GLY A 111 -4.34 -15.18 1.99
N GLY A 112 -5.66 -15.29 2.15
CA GLY A 112 -6.35 -14.96 3.41
C GLY A 112 -6.70 -13.49 3.67
N ILE A 113 -6.44 -12.58 2.72
CA ILE A 113 -6.96 -11.19 2.74
C ILE A 113 -8.26 -11.03 1.97
N LEU A 114 -8.60 -11.98 1.08
CA LEU A 114 -9.91 -12.01 0.43
C LEU A 114 -10.97 -12.14 1.53
N GLN A 115 -11.43 -11.00 2.02
CA GLN A 115 -12.54 -10.89 2.96
C GLN A 115 -13.68 -11.63 2.29
N GLN A 116 -14.06 -12.77 2.89
CA GLN A 116 -14.88 -13.77 2.22
C GLN A 116 -16.10 -13.05 1.63
N ARG A 117 -16.29 -13.22 0.31
CA ARG A 117 -17.44 -12.70 -0.45
C ARG A 117 -17.36 -11.24 -0.93
N LEU A 118 -16.19 -10.59 -0.94
CA LEU A 118 -16.00 -9.31 -1.64
C LEU A 118 -15.10 -9.47 -2.87
N ASN A 119 -15.49 -8.85 -3.97
CA ASN A 119 -14.65 -8.66 -5.15
C ASN A 119 -14.06 -7.28 -5.15
N TRP A 120 -12.83 -7.22 -5.65
CA TRP A 120 -12.06 -6.00 -5.71
C TRP A 120 -12.05 -5.49 -7.15
N ALA A 121 -12.27 -4.21 -7.31
CA ALA A 121 -12.22 -3.54 -8.60
C ALA A 121 -11.52 -2.19 -8.44
N ILE A 122 -11.21 -1.55 -9.57
CA ILE A 122 -10.53 -0.28 -9.59
C ILE A 122 -11.17 0.65 -10.62
N ARG A 123 -11.23 1.92 -10.26
CA ARG A 123 -11.66 3.04 -11.11
C ARG A 123 -10.52 4.07 -11.20
N GLY A 124 -10.35 4.68 -12.36
CA GLY A 124 -9.26 5.62 -12.68
C GLY A 124 -7.95 4.95 -13.10
N ALA A 125 -7.95 3.64 -13.36
CA ALA A 125 -6.78 2.94 -13.88
C ALA A 125 -6.77 3.03 -15.42
N GLY A 126 -5.72 3.59 -16.02
CA GLY A 126 -5.62 3.73 -17.48
C GLY A 126 -5.17 2.46 -18.22
N GLY A 127 -5.19 1.29 -17.57
CA GLY A 127 -5.02 -0.02 -18.21
C GLY A 127 -4.59 -1.16 -17.27
N PRO A 128 -4.91 -2.43 -17.60
CA PRO A 128 -4.64 -3.59 -16.73
C PRO A 128 -3.15 -3.85 -16.49
N ALA A 129 -2.30 -3.56 -17.47
CA ALA A 129 -0.85 -3.83 -17.38
C ALA A 129 -0.07 -2.92 -16.42
N SER A 130 -0.73 -1.96 -15.76
CA SER A 130 -0.06 -0.87 -15.04
C SER A 130 -0.44 -0.75 -13.57
N VAL A 131 -1.40 -1.54 -13.09
CA VAL A 131 -1.87 -1.43 -11.71
C VAL A 131 -1.72 -2.71 -10.91
N PHE A 132 -0.93 -2.63 -9.84
CA PHE A 132 -0.72 -3.65 -8.83
C PHE A 132 -1.11 -3.10 -7.45
N VAL A 133 -1.71 -3.96 -6.64
CA VAL A 133 -2.13 -3.65 -5.28
C VAL A 133 -1.62 -4.76 -4.36
N LEU A 134 -0.93 -4.38 -3.30
CA LEU A 134 -0.59 -5.26 -2.20
C LEU A 134 -1.50 -4.91 -1.04
N GLY A 135 -2.16 -5.91 -0.46
CA GLY A 135 -2.80 -5.80 0.84
C GLY A 135 -2.01 -6.54 1.90
N MET A 136 -1.98 -6.02 3.12
CA MET A 136 -1.57 -6.73 4.32
C MET A 136 -2.64 -6.58 5.41
N LEU A 137 -3.12 -7.72 5.92
CA LEU A 137 -3.96 -7.79 7.09
C LEU A 137 -3.07 -8.13 8.31
N PRO A 138 -2.92 -7.23 9.29
CA PRO A 138 -1.98 -7.44 10.39
C PRO A 138 -2.37 -8.64 11.26
N SER A 139 -1.36 -9.43 11.62
CA SER A 139 -1.42 -10.45 12.66
C SER A 139 -1.62 -9.79 14.02
N LYS A 140 -2.26 -10.49 14.95
CA LYS A 140 -2.52 -9.97 16.30
C LYS A 140 -1.87 -10.86 17.35
N MET A 141 -1.14 -10.25 18.29
CA MET A 141 -0.63 -10.92 19.49
C MET A 141 -1.57 -10.82 20.69
N ALA A 142 -2.64 -10.00 20.62
CA ALA A 142 -3.54 -9.73 21.73
C ALA A 142 -2.83 -9.17 23.01
N ASP A 143 -1.73 -8.45 22.82
CA ASP A 143 -0.90 -7.86 23.88
C ASP A 143 -1.15 -6.35 24.09
N GLY A 144 -2.18 -5.80 23.42
CA GLY A 144 -2.56 -4.39 23.52
C GLY A 144 -1.66 -3.38 22.80
N THR A 145 -0.66 -3.86 22.03
CA THR A 145 0.30 -3.01 21.30
C THR A 145 -0.21 -2.54 19.93
N LEU A 146 -1.30 -3.15 19.42
CA LEU A 146 -1.88 -2.80 18.13
C LEU A 146 -3.09 -1.88 18.26
N HIS A 147 -3.24 -0.94 17.34
CA HIS A 147 -4.44 -0.10 17.25
C HIS A 147 -5.71 -0.92 17.01
N THR A 148 -6.81 -0.45 17.58
CA THR A 148 -8.14 -0.97 17.27
C THR A 148 -8.69 -0.35 16.00
N ASP A 149 -9.60 -1.06 15.30
CA ASP A 149 -10.28 -0.50 14.13
C ASP A 149 -11.08 0.78 14.46
N GLU A 150 -11.52 0.93 15.71
CA GLU A 150 -12.24 2.12 16.19
C GLU A 150 -11.31 3.33 16.40
N GLU A 151 -10.11 3.11 16.90
CA GLU A 151 -9.06 4.14 16.98
C GLU A 151 -8.69 4.61 15.57
N LEU A 152 -8.38 3.69 14.66
CA LEU A 152 -7.92 4.00 13.31
C LEU A 152 -8.92 4.88 12.52
N ARG A 153 -10.23 4.75 12.76
CA ARG A 153 -11.28 5.60 12.13
C ARG A 153 -11.14 7.08 12.42
N ARG A 154 -10.62 7.40 13.61
CA ARG A 154 -10.46 8.77 14.14
C ARG A 154 -9.07 9.35 13.86
N MET A 155 -8.14 8.50 13.42
CA MET A 155 -6.77 8.88 13.11
C MET A 155 -6.68 9.33 11.65
N SER A 156 -5.80 10.29 11.36
CA SER A 156 -5.42 10.69 9.99
C SER A 156 -4.14 9.98 9.51
N ARG A 157 -3.32 9.52 10.46
CA ARG A 157 -2.11 8.73 10.26
C ARG A 157 -1.97 7.74 11.41
N ALA A 158 -1.39 6.57 11.15
CA ALA A 158 -1.04 5.60 12.18
C ALA A 158 0.38 5.09 11.93
N THR A 159 1.10 4.85 13.02
CA THR A 159 2.46 4.32 12.97
C THR A 159 2.44 2.83 12.63
N THR A 160 3.33 2.35 11.76
CA THR A 160 3.53 0.92 11.46
C THR A 160 5.01 0.57 11.60
N ARG A 161 5.34 -0.69 11.87
CA ARG A 161 6.73 -1.20 11.92
C ARG A 161 7.16 -1.96 10.69
N VAL A 162 6.28 -2.05 9.69
CA VAL A 162 6.59 -2.58 8.37
C VAL A 162 5.91 -1.74 7.30
N ARG A 163 6.65 -1.48 6.22
CA ARG A 163 6.14 -0.89 4.98
C ARG A 163 6.60 -1.73 3.80
N PHE A 164 5.85 -1.71 2.71
CA PHE A 164 6.15 -2.53 1.53
C PHE A 164 6.35 -1.67 0.29
N GLN A 165 7.18 -2.15 -0.63
CA GLN A 165 7.47 -1.49 -1.90
C GLN A 165 7.42 -2.51 -3.03
N PHE A 166 6.89 -2.07 -4.18
CA PHE A 166 7.01 -2.79 -5.44
C PHE A 166 8.35 -2.42 -6.09
N ARG A 167 9.19 -3.42 -6.37
CA ARG A 167 10.46 -3.28 -7.09
C ARG A 167 10.46 -4.20 -8.30
N ARG A 168 11.25 -3.92 -9.34
CA ARG A 168 11.51 -4.88 -10.43
C ARG A 168 12.95 -5.37 -10.29
N ASP A 169 13.19 -6.66 -10.48
CA ASP A 169 14.56 -7.18 -10.54
C ASP A 169 15.24 -6.86 -11.89
N ALA A 170 16.50 -7.29 -12.05
CA ALA A 170 17.31 -7.04 -13.25
C ALA A 170 16.66 -7.61 -14.53
N GLU A 171 15.84 -8.65 -14.39
CA GLU A 171 15.06 -9.29 -15.45
C GLU A 171 13.71 -8.58 -15.71
N GLY A 172 13.36 -7.58 -14.90
CA GLY A 172 12.15 -6.77 -15.02
C GLY A 172 10.91 -7.38 -14.37
N VAL A 173 11.06 -8.42 -13.56
CA VAL A 173 9.96 -9.11 -12.85
C VAL A 173 9.58 -8.33 -11.60
N LEU A 174 8.28 -8.12 -11.39
CA LEU A 174 7.75 -7.45 -10.19
C LEU A 174 8.03 -8.29 -8.93
N ARG A 175 8.74 -7.70 -7.98
CA ARG A 175 8.96 -8.22 -6.63
C ARG A 175 8.39 -7.27 -5.59
N VAL A 176 8.05 -7.83 -4.43
CA VAL A 176 7.61 -7.08 -3.26
C VAL A 176 8.74 -7.14 -2.23
N TYR A 177 9.14 -5.98 -1.72
CA TYR A 177 10.11 -5.84 -0.64
C TYR A 177 9.44 -5.25 0.59
N GLY A 178 9.70 -5.82 1.76
CA GLY A 178 9.32 -5.25 3.05
C GLY A 178 10.49 -4.51 3.70
N ILE A 179 10.20 -3.41 4.37
CA ILE A 179 11.19 -2.61 5.10
C ILE A 179 10.64 -2.35 6.50
N HIS A 180 11.47 -2.59 7.51
CA HIS A 180 11.17 -2.18 8.87
C HIS A 180 11.07 -0.65 8.96
N SER A 181 10.09 -0.13 9.67
CA SER A 181 9.91 1.32 9.81
C SER A 181 10.03 1.78 11.25
N GLY A 182 10.98 2.68 11.48
CA GLY A 182 11.39 3.17 12.79
C GLY A 182 10.94 4.59 13.06
N ALA A 183 11.14 5.05 14.29
CA ALA A 183 10.68 6.35 14.80
C ALA A 183 11.39 7.58 14.17
N SER A 184 12.28 7.39 13.19
CA SER A 184 12.96 8.45 12.43
C SER A 184 12.03 9.22 11.47
N GLY A 185 10.73 8.91 11.45
CA GLY A 185 9.70 9.66 10.72
C GLY A 185 9.05 8.90 9.56
N ASP A 186 9.62 7.77 9.14
CA ASP A 186 9.13 6.96 8.02
C ASP A 186 8.08 5.91 8.41
N ASP A 187 7.68 5.87 9.67
CA ASP A 187 6.75 4.90 10.25
C ASP A 187 5.29 5.35 10.21
N ALA A 188 5.02 6.64 10.06
CA ALA A 188 3.66 7.17 10.03
C ALA A 188 3.03 7.03 8.63
N VAL A 189 1.96 6.25 8.51
CA VAL A 189 1.22 6.00 7.25
C VAL A 189 -0.16 6.65 7.30
N ARG A 190 -0.61 7.26 6.20
CA ARG A 190 -1.92 7.90 6.11
C ARG A 190 -3.06 6.88 6.24
N THR A 191 -4.09 7.22 6.99
CA THR A 191 -5.34 6.44 7.04
C THR A 191 -6.35 6.96 6.01
N VAL A 192 -7.14 6.04 5.46
CA VAL A 192 -8.20 6.33 4.48
C VAL A 192 -9.46 5.63 4.92
N ASN A 193 -10.47 6.42 5.28
CA ASN A 193 -11.77 5.88 5.60
C ASN A 193 -12.47 5.42 4.32
N VAL A 194 -12.71 4.11 4.22
CA VAL A 194 -13.52 3.50 3.17
C VAL A 194 -14.97 3.84 3.43
N LYS A 195 -15.73 4.15 2.37
CA LYS A 195 -17.13 4.56 2.48
C LYS A 195 -18.00 3.79 1.51
N TRP A 196 -19.22 3.47 1.91
CA TRP A 196 -20.25 3.05 0.96
C TRP A 196 -20.51 4.17 -0.06
N ASN A 197 -20.74 3.79 -1.32
CA ASN A 197 -21.34 4.69 -2.30
C ASN A 197 -22.81 4.96 -1.94
N ALA A 198 -23.41 5.95 -2.60
CA ALA A 198 -24.78 6.41 -2.30
C ALA A 198 -25.81 5.25 -2.34
N ASP A 199 -25.64 4.34 -3.30
CA ASP A 199 -26.56 3.24 -3.54
C ASP A 199 -26.25 1.98 -2.71
N LYS A 200 -25.22 2.02 -1.84
CA LYS A 200 -24.73 0.88 -1.03
C LYS A 200 -24.43 -0.38 -1.84
N THR A 201 -24.04 -0.22 -3.10
CA THR A 201 -23.69 -1.32 -4.01
C THR A 201 -22.20 -1.65 -3.97
N ALA A 202 -21.36 -0.67 -3.60
CA ALA A 202 -19.93 -0.84 -3.44
C ALA A 202 -19.39 0.07 -2.34
N MET A 203 -18.31 -0.37 -1.70
CA MET A 203 -17.47 0.46 -0.84
C MET A 203 -16.32 1.03 -1.67
N GLU A 204 -15.97 2.29 -1.43
CA GLU A 204 -14.95 3.04 -2.16
C GLU A 204 -13.85 3.55 -1.22
N ALA A 205 -12.59 3.31 -1.60
CA ALA A 205 -11.42 4.00 -1.06
C ALA A 205 -10.88 4.93 -2.14
N LYS A 206 -11.05 6.23 -1.95
CA LYS A 206 -10.48 7.25 -2.85
C LYS A 206 -9.02 7.49 -2.49
N LEU A 207 -8.14 7.11 -3.41
CA LEU A 207 -6.69 7.23 -3.28
C LEU A 207 -6.17 8.28 -4.27
N ASN A 208 -4.86 8.52 -4.28
CA ASN A 208 -4.27 9.50 -5.17
C ASN A 208 -4.23 8.97 -6.62
N GLY A 209 -5.22 9.37 -7.42
CA GLY A 209 -5.32 9.03 -8.85
C GLY A 209 -6.15 7.79 -9.18
N ILE A 210 -6.45 6.93 -8.19
CA ILE A 210 -7.29 5.74 -8.37
C ILE A 210 -8.34 5.64 -7.25
N THR A 211 -9.41 4.89 -7.49
CA THR A 211 -10.34 4.43 -6.45
C THR A 211 -10.35 2.91 -6.41
N ILE A 212 -10.06 2.32 -5.25
CA ILE A 212 -10.27 0.89 -5.04
C ILE A 212 -11.70 0.67 -4.58
N LEU A 213 -12.36 -0.33 -5.16
CA LEU A 213 -13.76 -0.65 -4.96
C LEU A 213 -13.89 -2.07 -4.40
N TRP A 214 -14.78 -2.24 -3.42
CA TRP A 214 -15.17 -3.55 -2.91
C TRP A 214 -16.67 -3.73 -3.10
N THR A 215 -17.07 -4.81 -3.77
CA THR A 215 -18.48 -5.15 -3.99
C THR A 215 -18.77 -6.59 -3.55
N PRO A 216 -19.94 -6.87 -2.95
CA PRO A 216 -20.32 -8.22 -2.62
C PRO A 216 -20.35 -9.14 -3.85
N GLN A 217 -19.82 -10.36 -3.70
CA GLN A 217 -19.88 -11.41 -4.74
C GLN A 217 -21.31 -11.76 -5.13
N ARG A 218 -22.25 -11.62 -4.19
CA ARG A 218 -23.70 -11.71 -4.40
C ARG A 218 -24.32 -10.43 -3.89
N GLY A 219 -24.28 -9.41 -4.73
CA GLY A 219 -24.76 -8.08 -4.41
C GLY A 219 -26.12 -7.78 -5.04
N PRO A 220 -26.70 -6.61 -4.74
CA PRO A 220 -27.95 -6.14 -5.35
C PRO A 220 -27.83 -5.95 -6.88
N LEU A 221 -26.61 -5.84 -7.40
CA LEU A 221 -26.32 -5.69 -8.83
C LEU A 221 -26.07 -7.03 -9.55
N GLY A 222 -26.22 -8.16 -8.85
CA GLY A 222 -25.98 -9.50 -9.39
C GLY A 222 -24.71 -10.15 -8.82
N SER A 223 -24.33 -11.27 -9.45
CA SER A 223 -23.16 -12.05 -9.02
C SER A 223 -21.94 -11.66 -9.82
N MET A 224 -20.84 -11.35 -9.13
CA MET A 224 -19.54 -11.17 -9.76
C MET A 224 -18.65 -12.36 -9.32
N PRO A 225 -18.13 -13.18 -10.26
CA PRO A 225 -17.35 -14.38 -9.91
C PRO A 225 -16.06 -13.99 -9.17
N PRO A 226 -15.48 -14.92 -8.38
CA PRO A 226 -14.19 -14.69 -7.75
C PRO A 226 -13.12 -14.33 -8.79
N LEU A 227 -12.38 -13.26 -8.52
CA LEU A 227 -11.35 -12.72 -9.40
C LEU A 227 -9.99 -13.33 -9.00
N VAL A 228 -9.63 -14.46 -9.59
CA VAL A 228 -8.30 -15.08 -9.46
C VAL A 228 -7.64 -15.03 -10.83
N TYR A 229 -6.41 -14.53 -10.90
CA TYR A 229 -5.69 -14.38 -12.17
C TYR A 229 -4.19 -14.46 -11.94
N PRO A 230 -3.44 -15.31 -12.67
CA PRO A 230 -3.92 -16.42 -13.51
C PRO A 230 -4.47 -17.60 -12.66
N ASP A 231 -5.11 -18.59 -13.30
CA ASP A 231 -5.71 -19.79 -12.67
C ASP A 231 -4.73 -20.61 -11.81
N HIS A 232 -3.44 -20.35 -11.95
CA HIS A 232 -2.36 -20.85 -11.11
C HIS A 232 -1.66 -19.65 -10.45
N GLY A 233 -2.21 -19.17 -9.34
CA GLY A 233 -1.47 -18.24 -8.50
C GLY A 233 -0.29 -18.98 -7.90
N GLU A 234 0.92 -18.75 -8.41
CA GLU A 234 2.14 -19.20 -7.74
C GLU A 234 2.13 -18.68 -6.30
N ALA A 235 2.59 -19.50 -5.36
CA ALA A 235 2.88 -18.99 -4.03
C ALA A 235 3.88 -17.84 -4.20
N LEU A 236 3.60 -16.67 -3.61
CA LEU A 236 4.66 -15.67 -3.45
C LEU A 236 5.81 -16.39 -2.77
N GLY A 237 7.00 -16.33 -3.37
CA GLY A 237 8.22 -16.61 -2.62
C GLY A 237 8.20 -15.83 -1.30
N PRO A 238 8.92 -16.30 -0.27
CA PRO A 238 8.89 -15.63 1.03
C PRO A 238 9.24 -14.16 0.85
N ILE A 239 8.27 -13.27 1.11
CA ILE A 239 8.51 -11.83 1.15
C ILE A 239 9.30 -11.59 2.42
N LEU A 240 10.48 -11.00 2.28
CA LEU A 240 11.36 -10.67 3.40
C LEU A 240 11.18 -9.20 3.77
N VAL A 241 11.23 -8.93 5.06
CA VAL A 241 11.25 -7.60 5.65
C VAL A 241 12.67 -7.35 6.13
N HIS A 242 13.29 -6.31 5.60
CA HIS A 242 14.68 -5.99 5.89
C HIS A 242 14.77 -4.85 6.92
N PRO A 243 15.83 -4.81 7.74
CA PRO A 243 16.06 -3.70 8.67
C PRO A 243 16.25 -2.38 7.94
N ILE A 244 16.02 -1.26 8.64
CA ILE A 244 16.34 0.09 8.14
C ILE A 244 17.86 0.15 8.00
N PRO A 245 18.41 0.32 6.80
CA PRO A 245 19.85 0.41 6.67
C PRO A 245 20.28 1.86 6.45
N ASP A 246 21.28 2.30 7.21
CA ASP A 246 22.16 3.35 6.73
C ASP A 246 22.94 2.75 5.53
N ASN A 247 22.64 3.21 4.31
CA ASN A 247 23.32 2.84 3.05
C ASN A 247 23.15 1.41 2.49
N THR A 248 22.08 0.67 2.79
CA THR A 248 21.78 -0.63 2.12
C THR A 248 20.64 -0.54 1.09
N ASP A 249 20.28 0.67 0.66
CA ASP A 249 19.58 0.82 -0.63
C ASP A 249 20.54 0.47 -1.81
N SER A 250 21.86 0.37 -1.52
CA SER A 250 22.94 0.17 -2.50
C SER A 250 23.35 -1.29 -2.75
N GLN A 251 22.83 -2.28 -2.00
CA GLN A 251 23.31 -3.68 -2.08
C GLN A 251 22.34 -4.66 -2.75
N ILE A 252 21.17 -4.19 -3.17
CA ILE A 252 20.22 -4.99 -3.95
C ILE A 252 19.75 -4.13 -5.13
N GLU A 253 20.53 -4.16 -6.22
CA GLU A 253 20.16 -3.59 -7.52
C GLU A 253 18.85 -4.23 -8.00
N GLY A 254 17.75 -3.50 -7.86
CA GLY A 254 16.42 -3.91 -8.28
C GLY A 254 15.59 -2.67 -8.49
N LEU A 255 15.72 -2.11 -9.70
CA LEU A 255 15.07 -0.89 -10.16
C LEU A 255 13.60 -0.83 -9.72
N PRO A 256 13.14 0.22 -9.02
CA PRO A 256 11.72 0.57 -9.14
C PRO A 256 11.49 0.84 -10.63
N GLY A 257 10.58 0.10 -11.26
CA GLY A 257 10.19 0.41 -12.63
C GLY A 257 9.71 1.87 -12.68
N GLU A 258 10.29 2.69 -13.56
CA GLU A 258 10.02 4.13 -13.67
C GLU A 258 8.53 4.51 -13.79
N ASP A 259 7.70 3.55 -14.18
CA ASP A 259 6.27 3.73 -14.46
C ASP A 259 5.35 3.42 -13.28
N VAL A 260 5.88 3.00 -12.13
CA VAL A 260 5.08 2.61 -10.95
C VAL A 260 5.53 3.39 -9.73
N THR A 261 4.81 4.46 -9.43
CA THR A 261 4.96 5.20 -8.16
C THR A 261 4.14 4.49 -7.10
N ALA A 262 4.76 3.68 -6.24
CA ALA A 262 4.03 2.97 -5.20
C ALA A 262 3.74 3.91 -4.03
N GLU A 263 2.46 4.06 -3.68
CA GLU A 263 2.05 4.70 -2.43
C GLU A 263 1.45 3.69 -1.48
N ASP A 264 1.54 3.99 -0.19
CA ASP A 264 0.93 3.19 0.85
C ASP A 264 -0.05 3.98 1.72
N CYS A 265 -1.04 3.26 2.23
CA CYS A 265 -2.01 3.80 3.16
C CYS A 265 -2.66 2.68 3.99
N ILE A 266 -3.32 3.06 5.08
CA ILE A 266 -4.14 2.15 5.88
C ILE A 266 -5.61 2.42 5.54
N LEU A 267 -6.27 1.45 4.93
CA LEU A 267 -7.69 1.49 4.67
C LEU A 267 -8.46 1.08 5.91
N VAL A 268 -9.41 1.91 6.32
CA VAL A 268 -10.24 1.70 7.51
C VAL A 268 -11.69 1.51 7.05
N PHE A 269 -12.18 0.27 7.13
CA PHE A 269 -13.52 -0.11 6.65
C PHE A 269 -14.61 0.27 7.62
N PRO A 270 -15.85 0.64 7.21
CA PRO A 270 -16.97 0.98 8.10
C PRO A 270 -17.28 -0.06 9.19
N ALA A 271 -17.72 0.37 10.38
CA ALA A 271 -17.85 -0.50 11.56
C ALA A 271 -18.94 -1.58 11.40
N ASP A 272 -20.01 -1.22 10.70
CA ASP A 272 -21.14 -2.06 10.34
C ASP A 272 -20.76 -3.23 9.41
N THR A 273 -19.60 -3.16 8.75
CA THR A 273 -19.16 -4.20 7.81
C THR A 273 -18.48 -5.38 8.52
N GLY A 274 -18.00 -5.19 9.76
CA GLY A 274 -17.18 -6.18 10.47
C GLY A 274 -15.79 -6.41 9.84
N LEU A 275 -15.43 -5.66 8.79
CA LEU A 275 -14.17 -5.80 8.08
C LEU A 275 -13.04 -5.13 8.87
N LYS A 276 -11.87 -5.78 8.83
CA LYS A 276 -10.66 -5.30 9.49
C LYS A 276 -9.92 -4.29 8.62
N SER A 277 -9.29 -3.32 9.28
CA SER A 277 -8.44 -2.34 8.63
C SER A 277 -7.27 -3.02 7.92
N LEU A 278 -6.88 -2.49 6.77
CA LEU A 278 -5.98 -3.14 5.84
C LEU A 278 -4.88 -2.17 5.42
N TYR A 279 -3.62 -2.57 5.54
CA TYR A 279 -2.52 -1.82 4.94
C TYR A 279 -2.47 -2.14 3.45
N VAL A 280 -2.38 -1.11 2.61
CA VAL A 280 -2.37 -1.24 1.16
C VAL A 280 -1.21 -0.46 0.56
N VAL A 281 -0.49 -1.11 -0.34
CA VAL A 281 0.43 -0.46 -1.28
C VAL A 281 -0.16 -0.56 -2.68
N TYR A 282 -0.20 0.54 -3.41
CA TYR A 282 -0.77 0.57 -4.75
C TYR A 282 0.13 1.33 -5.71
N SER A 283 0.21 0.84 -6.94
CA SER A 283 0.92 1.52 -8.01
C SER A 283 0.12 2.70 -8.56
N ARG A 284 0.75 3.86 -8.52
CA ARG A 284 0.51 5.09 -9.27
C ARG A 284 0.58 4.93 -10.79
N PRO A 285 -0.49 4.90 -11.59
CA PRO A 285 -0.34 5.00 -13.04
C PRO A 285 -0.11 6.48 -13.42
N ALA A 286 0.96 7.10 -12.92
CA ALA A 286 1.18 8.55 -13.02
C ALA A 286 1.34 9.01 -14.48
N ARG A 287 1.85 8.15 -15.36
CA ARG A 287 1.88 8.39 -16.82
C ARG A 287 0.51 8.26 -17.50
N GLN A 288 -0.55 7.90 -16.78
CA GLN A 288 -1.90 7.72 -17.34
C GLN A 288 -2.91 8.74 -16.82
N THR A 289 -2.52 9.60 -15.89
CA THR A 289 -3.35 10.71 -15.43
C THR A 289 -3.26 11.89 -16.38
N PRO A 290 -4.36 12.64 -16.58
CA PRO A 290 -4.30 13.89 -17.32
C PRO A 290 -3.33 14.90 -16.69
N GLY A 291 -2.75 15.78 -17.50
CA GLY A 291 -1.90 16.85 -17.00
C GLY A 291 -1.58 17.89 -18.06
N ILE A 292 -1.13 19.05 -17.58
CA ILE A 292 -0.76 20.20 -18.40
C ILE A 292 0.76 20.21 -18.57
N VAL A 293 1.23 20.46 -19.79
CA VAL A 293 2.67 20.56 -20.08
C VAL A 293 3.26 21.83 -19.50
N THR A 294 4.32 21.68 -18.72
CA THR A 294 5.13 22.76 -18.13
C THR A 294 6.58 22.66 -18.62
N GLY A 295 7.44 23.59 -18.20
CA GLY A 295 8.86 23.58 -18.53
C GLY A 295 9.19 24.42 -19.77
N VAL A 296 10.44 24.88 -19.82
CA VAL A 296 10.92 25.81 -20.85
C VAL A 296 11.64 25.11 -22.00
N GLY A 297 12.22 23.95 -21.76
CA GLY A 297 13.15 23.30 -22.68
C GLY A 297 14.53 23.97 -22.69
N GLU A 298 15.43 23.46 -23.52
CA GLU A 298 16.78 24.01 -23.69
C GLU A 298 17.10 24.24 -25.16
N ASP A 299 17.95 25.24 -25.42
CA ASP A 299 18.47 25.50 -26.75
C ASP A 299 19.51 24.44 -27.11
N VAL A 300 19.26 23.72 -28.21
CA VAL A 300 20.11 22.63 -28.69
C VAL A 300 20.91 23.09 -29.90
N ALA A 301 22.20 22.75 -29.94
CA ALA A 301 23.11 23.07 -31.04
C ALA A 301 23.59 21.79 -31.74
N GLY A 302 23.71 21.86 -33.07
CA GLY A 302 24.08 20.71 -33.89
C GLY A 302 22.99 19.64 -33.94
N ILE A 303 23.36 18.41 -34.32
CA ILE A 303 22.39 17.31 -34.50
C ILE A 303 21.83 16.91 -33.13
N TRP A 304 20.61 17.35 -32.82
CA TRP A 304 20.00 17.20 -31.49
C TRP A 304 20.09 15.78 -30.91
N LEU A 305 19.69 14.75 -31.67
CA LEU A 305 19.69 13.36 -31.19
C LEU A 305 21.08 12.71 -31.12
N ALA A 306 22.14 13.39 -31.55
CA ALA A 306 23.49 12.83 -31.53
C ALA A 306 24.05 12.63 -30.12
N GLY A 307 23.62 13.42 -29.14
CA GLY A 307 24.05 13.29 -27.73
C GLY A 307 23.20 12.33 -26.90
N ALA A 308 22.12 11.75 -27.46
CA ALA A 308 21.15 10.95 -26.71
C ALA A 308 21.72 9.62 -26.18
N ASP A 309 22.91 9.22 -26.63
CA ASP A 309 23.65 8.03 -26.21
C ASP A 309 24.64 8.28 -25.06
N SER A 310 24.69 9.51 -24.53
CA SER A 310 25.64 9.93 -23.48
C SER A 310 24.95 10.61 -22.29
N ASP A 311 25.69 10.71 -21.17
CA ASP A 311 25.29 11.37 -19.93
C ASP A 311 23.83 11.08 -19.51
N VAL A 312 23.03 12.13 -19.27
CA VAL A 312 21.61 12.02 -18.92
C VAL A 312 20.69 12.01 -20.15
N GLY A 313 21.24 12.00 -21.36
CA GLY A 313 20.53 12.19 -22.62
C GLY A 313 20.38 13.65 -23.02
N VAL A 314 19.58 13.91 -24.06
CA VAL A 314 19.43 15.26 -24.62
C VAL A 314 18.15 15.94 -24.13
N PRO A 315 18.18 17.25 -23.86
CA PRO A 315 17.02 18.00 -23.39
C PRO A 315 15.96 18.17 -24.47
N ILE A 316 14.76 18.58 -24.07
CA ILE A 316 13.69 18.93 -24.99
C ILE A 316 14.00 20.30 -25.64
N PRO A 317 14.05 20.39 -26.98
CA PRO A 317 14.33 21.65 -27.67
C PRO A 317 13.31 22.76 -27.34
N THR A 318 13.78 23.99 -27.16
CA THR A 318 12.93 25.17 -26.82
C THR A 318 11.77 25.39 -27.79
N ASP A 319 11.99 25.19 -29.10
CA ASP A 319 10.95 25.33 -30.14
C ASP A 319 9.83 24.29 -29.99
N VAL A 320 10.20 23.05 -29.70
CA VAL A 320 9.28 21.95 -29.38
C VAL A 320 8.54 22.25 -28.07
N ALA A 321 9.26 22.72 -27.05
CA ALA A 321 8.68 23.03 -25.75
C ALA A 321 7.64 24.14 -25.83
N ASN A 322 7.94 25.24 -26.53
CA ASN A 322 7.00 26.34 -26.77
C ASN A 322 5.71 25.88 -27.48
N SER A 323 5.82 24.89 -28.37
CA SER A 323 4.67 24.33 -29.10
C SER A 323 3.79 23.39 -28.26
N LEU A 324 4.34 22.88 -27.15
CA LEU A 324 3.65 21.93 -26.27
C LEU A 324 3.16 22.56 -24.96
N ARG A 325 3.84 23.59 -24.46
CA ARG A 325 3.57 24.23 -23.17
C ARG A 325 2.11 24.70 -23.06
N GLY A 326 1.50 24.47 -21.89
CA GLY A 326 0.13 24.85 -21.59
C GLY A 326 -0.93 23.94 -22.23
N ARG A 327 -0.55 22.97 -23.05
CA ARG A 327 -1.50 21.97 -23.59
C ARG A 327 -1.78 20.90 -22.54
N GLU A 328 -3.03 20.48 -22.47
CA GLU A 328 -3.45 19.37 -21.64
C GLU A 328 -3.43 18.06 -22.44
N PHE A 329 -2.94 16.99 -21.81
CA PHE A 329 -2.95 15.64 -22.35
C PHE A 329 -3.65 14.70 -21.40
N LYS A 330 -4.37 13.71 -21.94
CA LYS A 330 -5.08 12.70 -21.16
C LYS A 330 -4.17 11.68 -20.48
N ASN A 331 -3.00 11.43 -21.06
CA ASN A 331 -1.97 10.52 -20.57
C ASN A 331 -0.64 10.79 -21.30
N PHE A 332 0.47 10.30 -20.73
CA PHE A 332 1.82 10.48 -21.23
C PHE A 332 2.03 9.85 -22.61
N ASP A 333 1.31 8.78 -22.98
CA ASP A 333 1.43 8.20 -24.33
C ASP A 333 0.85 9.15 -25.40
N SER A 334 -0.27 9.81 -25.10
CA SER A 334 -0.84 10.84 -25.98
C SER A 334 0.07 12.07 -26.09
N PHE A 335 0.74 12.43 -24.99
CA PHE A 335 1.80 13.43 -24.98
C PHE A 335 2.99 12.97 -25.85
N ARG A 336 3.57 11.80 -25.62
CA ARG A 336 4.70 11.22 -26.38
C ARG A 336 4.41 11.16 -27.88
N ALA A 337 3.20 10.74 -28.26
CA ALA A 337 2.81 10.68 -29.67
C ALA A 337 2.73 12.09 -30.29
N THR A 338 2.24 13.07 -29.55
CA THR A 338 2.17 14.47 -30.01
C THR A 338 3.54 15.13 -30.02
N PHE A 339 4.36 14.88 -29.00
CA PHE A 339 5.75 15.30 -28.90
C PHE A 339 6.53 14.93 -30.15
N TRP A 340 6.49 13.67 -30.57
CA TRP A 340 7.19 13.25 -31.80
C TRP A 340 6.63 13.92 -33.06
N LYS A 341 5.32 14.15 -33.14
CA LYS A 341 4.75 14.90 -34.28
C LYS A 341 5.27 16.34 -34.32
N THR A 342 5.31 17.01 -33.17
CA THR A 342 5.84 18.37 -33.03
C THR A 342 7.32 18.43 -33.39
N VAL A 343 8.13 17.48 -32.92
CA VAL A 343 9.54 17.35 -33.33
C VAL A 343 9.66 17.21 -34.85
N ALA A 344 8.80 16.44 -35.51
CA ALA A 344 8.84 16.24 -36.96
C ALA A 344 8.59 17.53 -37.77
N GLU A 345 7.97 18.53 -37.15
CA GLU A 345 7.66 19.84 -37.72
C GLU A 345 8.66 20.92 -37.27
N SER A 346 9.58 20.57 -36.36
CA SER A 346 10.55 21.47 -35.74
C SER A 346 11.90 21.45 -36.48
N THR A 347 12.80 22.39 -36.15
CA THR A 347 14.14 22.44 -36.74
C THR A 347 14.91 21.15 -36.47
N SER A 348 14.79 20.60 -35.25
CA SER A 348 15.41 19.33 -34.85
C SER A 348 14.89 18.14 -35.67
N GLY A 349 13.64 18.19 -36.16
CA GLY A 349 13.11 17.17 -37.07
C GLY A 349 13.74 17.20 -38.45
N GLY A 350 14.09 18.39 -38.96
CA GLY A 350 14.71 18.59 -40.27
C GLY A 350 16.11 17.99 -40.41
N GLU A 351 16.80 17.73 -39.28
CA GLU A 351 18.12 17.13 -39.24
C GLU A 351 18.10 15.60 -39.34
N LEU A 352 16.93 14.98 -39.26
CA LEU A 352 16.76 13.53 -39.24
C LEU A 352 16.44 12.97 -40.63
N ILE A 353 16.82 11.70 -40.85
CA ILE A 353 16.48 11.00 -42.10
C ILE A 353 14.96 10.91 -42.31
N GLU A 354 14.51 11.01 -43.56
CA GLU A 354 13.08 11.06 -43.90
C GLU A 354 12.30 9.86 -43.38
N GLN A 355 12.92 8.67 -43.29
CA GLN A 355 12.28 7.50 -42.70
C GLN A 355 11.90 7.71 -41.22
N ASN A 356 12.75 8.39 -40.46
CA ASN A 356 12.49 8.71 -39.05
C ASN A 356 11.46 9.83 -38.94
N VAL A 357 11.56 10.88 -39.76
CA VAL A 357 10.56 11.95 -39.83
C VAL A 357 9.17 11.38 -40.16
N GLY A 358 9.07 10.49 -41.15
CA GLY A 358 7.82 9.83 -41.51
C GLY A 358 7.21 8.94 -40.40
N ARG A 359 8.04 8.41 -39.48
CA ARG A 359 7.56 7.72 -38.27
C ARG A 359 7.02 8.71 -37.24
N MET A 360 7.75 9.80 -37.04
CA MET A 360 7.41 10.84 -36.07
C MET A 360 6.10 11.57 -36.44
N ARG A 361 5.86 11.86 -37.73
CA ARG A 361 4.57 12.36 -38.25
C ARG A 361 3.38 11.43 -37.90
N LYS A 362 3.63 10.13 -37.71
CA LYS A 362 2.64 9.13 -37.26
C LYS A 362 2.60 8.96 -35.73
N GLY A 363 3.26 9.82 -34.97
CA GLY A 363 3.37 9.78 -33.51
C GLY A 363 4.28 8.67 -32.96
N LYS A 364 5.12 8.07 -33.81
CA LYS A 364 6.05 7.00 -33.42
C LYS A 364 7.44 7.57 -33.19
N ALA A 365 8.11 7.10 -32.14
CA ALA A 365 9.50 7.46 -31.91
C ALA A 365 10.41 7.08 -33.09
N PRO A 366 11.41 7.92 -33.41
CA PRO A 366 12.42 7.62 -34.41
C PRO A 366 13.26 6.41 -33.98
N ARG A 367 13.85 5.71 -34.95
CA ARG A 367 14.72 4.55 -34.70
C ARG A 367 16.13 5.03 -34.36
N VAL A 368 16.74 4.34 -33.40
CA VAL A 368 18.17 4.51 -33.06
C VAL A 368 19.07 3.72 -34.02
N ARG A 369 20.36 4.03 -34.00
CA ARG A 369 21.40 3.27 -34.72
C ARG A 369 21.43 1.84 -34.20
N LYS A 370 21.97 0.90 -35.00
CA LYS A 370 21.98 -0.52 -34.61
C LYS A 370 22.77 -0.77 -33.33
N ALA A 371 23.85 -0.01 -33.11
CA ALA A 371 24.66 -0.08 -31.90
C ALA A 371 23.83 0.21 -30.64
N ASP A 372 22.96 1.22 -30.67
CA ASP A 372 22.30 1.70 -29.44
C ASP A 372 21.00 0.94 -29.09
N ARG A 373 20.73 -0.16 -29.78
CA ARG A 373 19.56 -1.03 -29.55
C ARG A 373 19.85 -2.02 -28.43
N VAL A 374 18.83 -2.36 -27.66
CA VAL A 374 18.89 -3.44 -26.67
C VAL A 374 17.65 -4.32 -26.79
N GLY A 375 17.84 -5.55 -27.30
CA GLY A 375 16.75 -6.50 -27.54
C GLY A 375 15.64 -5.94 -28.45
N GLY A 376 14.41 -5.89 -27.92
CA GLY A 376 13.24 -5.32 -28.59
C GLY A 376 13.21 -3.78 -28.62
N ARG A 377 14.01 -3.10 -27.78
CA ARG A 377 14.07 -1.64 -27.67
C ARG A 377 14.95 -1.08 -28.77
N LYS A 378 14.31 -0.49 -29.78
CA LYS A 378 14.94 -0.09 -31.05
C LYS A 378 14.65 1.36 -31.45
N SER A 379 14.00 2.13 -30.59
CA SER A 379 13.62 3.53 -30.83
C SER A 379 14.14 4.40 -29.70
N TYR A 380 14.25 5.70 -29.93
CA TYR A 380 14.55 6.65 -28.84
C TYR A 380 13.43 6.61 -27.79
N GLU A 381 13.81 6.85 -26.55
CA GLU A 381 12.96 6.76 -25.37
C GLU A 381 12.96 8.11 -24.64
N ILE A 382 11.84 8.43 -23.97
CA ILE A 382 11.73 9.64 -23.15
C ILE A 382 11.85 9.22 -21.68
N HIS A 383 12.87 9.72 -21.03
CA HIS A 383 13.26 9.44 -19.64
C HIS A 383 12.93 10.66 -18.74
N HIS A 384 12.63 10.42 -17.47
CA HIS A 384 12.42 11.49 -16.48
C HIS A 384 13.66 11.61 -15.60
N LEU A 385 14.27 12.80 -15.51
CA LEU A 385 15.46 13.05 -14.68
C LEU A 385 15.17 12.80 -13.20
N GLU A 386 14.22 13.55 -12.65
CA GLU A 386 13.60 13.24 -11.38
C GLU A 386 12.52 12.21 -11.62
N LYS A 387 12.74 11.00 -11.06
CA LYS A 387 11.78 9.90 -11.14
C LYS A 387 10.41 10.38 -10.68
N ILE A 388 9.37 10.03 -11.42
CA ILE A 388 7.98 10.36 -11.05
C ILE A 388 7.66 9.80 -9.64
N SER A 389 8.28 8.67 -9.25
CA SER A 389 8.14 8.07 -7.93
C SER A 389 8.71 8.91 -6.79
N LYS A 390 9.64 9.82 -7.09
CA LYS A 390 10.25 10.75 -6.14
C LYS A 390 9.61 12.14 -6.15
N GLY A 391 8.56 12.34 -6.95
CA GLY A 391 7.85 13.62 -7.05
C GLY A 391 8.09 14.37 -8.36
N GLY A 392 8.90 13.82 -9.28
CA GLY A 392 9.18 14.44 -10.57
C GLY A 392 7.93 14.66 -11.42
N GLY A 393 7.86 15.80 -12.10
CA GLY A 393 6.73 16.18 -12.95
C GLY A 393 6.61 15.27 -14.18
N VAL A 394 5.40 14.74 -14.43
CA VAL A 394 5.11 13.83 -15.56
C VAL A 394 5.11 14.56 -16.91
N TYR A 395 4.63 15.80 -16.93
CA TYR A 395 4.52 16.62 -18.15
C TYR A 395 5.43 17.85 -18.08
N ASP A 396 6.41 17.82 -17.17
CA ASP A 396 7.40 18.88 -17.05
C ASP A 396 8.54 18.63 -18.02
N LEU A 397 8.62 19.43 -19.09
CA LEU A 397 9.60 19.24 -20.16
C LEU A 397 11.04 19.37 -19.69
N ASP A 398 11.28 20.15 -18.62
CA ASP A 398 12.61 20.33 -18.04
C ASP A 398 13.05 19.07 -17.29
N ASN A 399 12.08 18.28 -16.80
CA ASN A 399 12.28 16.97 -16.21
C ASN A 399 12.43 15.84 -17.26
N LEU A 400 12.26 16.10 -18.56
CA LEU A 400 12.34 15.07 -19.60
C LEU A 400 13.68 15.09 -20.35
N ARG A 401 14.20 13.90 -20.66
CA ARG A 401 15.34 13.71 -21.57
C ARG A 401 15.02 12.67 -22.63
N VAL A 402 15.65 12.79 -23.80
CA VAL A 402 15.59 11.80 -24.87
C VAL A 402 16.87 10.98 -24.86
N ASN A 403 16.72 9.66 -24.79
CA ASN A 403 17.83 8.73 -24.67
C ASN A 403 17.75 7.63 -25.73
N THR A 404 18.90 7.05 -26.06
CA THR A 404 18.93 5.74 -26.72
C THR A 404 18.59 4.63 -25.71
N PRO A 405 18.03 3.49 -26.14
CA PRO A 405 17.75 2.38 -25.24
C PRO A 405 18.95 1.90 -24.43
N ARG A 406 20.14 1.88 -25.05
CA ARG A 406 21.38 1.51 -24.36
C ARG A 406 21.72 2.52 -23.27
N ASN A 407 21.79 3.81 -23.60
CA ASN A 407 22.12 4.84 -22.62
C ASN A 407 21.09 4.90 -21.48
N HIS A 408 19.80 4.77 -21.79
CA HIS A 408 18.75 4.73 -20.78
C HIS A 408 18.94 3.57 -19.79
N ILE A 409 19.35 2.39 -20.26
CA ILE A 409 19.70 1.27 -19.38
C ILE A 409 20.95 1.58 -18.56
N ASP A 410 21.96 2.20 -19.16
CA ASP A 410 23.21 2.52 -18.47
C ASP A 410 23.03 3.60 -17.39
N ILE A 411 22.16 4.59 -17.60
CA ILE A 411 21.75 5.56 -16.57
C ILE A 411 21.16 4.81 -15.38
N HIS A 412 20.20 3.93 -15.62
CA HIS A 412 19.57 3.14 -14.57
C HIS A 412 20.46 2.11 -13.89
N ARG A 413 21.58 1.72 -14.52
CA ARG A 413 22.61 0.89 -13.87
C ARG A 413 23.56 1.68 -12.98
N ARG A 414 23.63 3.01 -13.16
CA ARG A 414 24.52 3.90 -12.39
C ARG A 414 23.80 4.58 -11.23
N GLU A 415 22.47 4.59 -11.26
CA GLU A 415 21.58 4.98 -10.15
C GLU A 415 21.45 3.86 -9.13
#